data_AF-A0A9D7A209-F1
#
_entry.id   AF-A0A9D7A209-F1
#
_cell.length_a   1.000
_cell.length_b   1.000
_cell.length_c   1.000
_cell.angle_alpha   90.00
_cell.angle_beta   90.00
_cell.angle_gamma   90.00
#
_symmetry.space_group_name_H-M   'P 1'
#
loop_
_entity.id
_entity.type
_entity.pdbx_description
1 polymer ?
#
loop_
_entity_poly.entity_id
_entity_poly.type
_entity_poly.pdbx_seq_one_letter_code
_entity_poly.pdbx_strand_id
1 'polypeptide(L)' 'MGYPVRVHYAYTNLRNERRVFRYDNAPHHPEISTHPHHKHLGAQERLAPTDQPTLNQILVEIEGWLGS' A
#
# COMPACT_ATOMS: atom_id res chain seq x y z
N MET A 1 5.26 -23.50 16.33
CA MET A 1 4.77 -23.30 14.95
C MET A 1 5.03 -21.85 14.55
N GLY A 2 5.75 -21.60 13.46
CA GLY A 2 5.94 -20.25 12.93
C GLY A 2 4.88 -19.93 11.89
N TYR A 3 4.17 -18.82 12.05
CA TYR A 3 3.30 -18.29 11.00
C TYR A 3 4.17 -17.65 9.90
N PRO A 4 3.74 -17.69 8.63
CA PRO A 4 4.46 -17.00 7.56
C PRO A 4 4.52 -15.50 7.86
N VAL A 5 5.75 -14.95 7.84
CA VAL A 5 6.00 -13.51 7.98
C VAL A 5 6.16 -12.91 6.59
N ARG A 6 5.50 -11.78 6.35
CA ARG A 6 5.60 -11.06 5.08
C ARG A 6 6.82 -10.13 5.11
N VAL A 7 7.90 -10.55 4.47
CA VAL A 7 9.18 -9.82 4.49
C VAL A 7 9.20 -8.68 3.46
N HIS A 8 8.73 -8.93 2.24
CA HIS A 8 8.59 -7.93 1.19
C HIS A 8 7.22 -8.01 0.55
N TYR A 9 6.66 -6.87 0.16
CA TYR A 9 5.37 -6.82 -0.52
C TYR A 9 5.22 -5.57 -1.38
N ALA A 10 4.39 -5.71 -2.41
CA ALA A 10 3.83 -4.60 -3.15
C ALA A 10 2.38 -4.97 -3.53
N TYR A 11 1.42 -4.14 -3.16
CA TYR A 11 0.01 -4.30 -3.53
C TYR A 11 -0.43 -3.07 -4.30
N THR A 12 -0.66 -3.24 -5.60
CA THR A 12 -1.01 -2.13 -6.50
C THR A 12 -2.46 -2.27 -6.92
N ASN A 13 -3.26 -1.22 -6.69
CA ASN A 13 -4.58 -1.09 -7.28
C ASN A 13 -4.51 -0.21 -8.52
N LEU A 14 -5.02 -0.73 -9.64
CA LEU A 14 -5.10 -0.05 -10.93
C LEU A 14 -6.57 0.10 -11.34
N ARG A 15 -6.91 1.24 -11.92
CA ARG A 15 -8.20 1.50 -12.56
C ARG A 15 -7.95 2.17 -13.91
N ASN A 16 -8.43 1.57 -14.99
CA ASN A 16 -8.18 2.03 -16.37
C ASN A 16 -6.68 2.27 -16.63
N GLU A 17 -5.84 1.30 -16.24
CA GLU A 17 -4.36 1.35 -16.37
C GLU A 17 -3.67 2.47 -15.56
N ARG A 18 -4.43 3.23 -14.77
CA ARG A 18 -3.91 4.27 -13.88
C ARG A 18 -3.84 3.74 -12.45
N ARG A 19 -2.75 4.08 -11.76
CA ARG A 19 -2.61 3.73 -10.35
C ARG A 19 -3.55 4.55 -9.49
N VAL A 20 -4.35 3.86 -8.69
CA VAL A 20 -5.17 4.47 -7.65
C VAL A 20 -4.36 4.58 -6.37
N PHE A 21 -3.76 3.47 -5.94
CA PHE A 21 -2.76 3.44 -4.87
C PHE A 21 -1.83 2.23 -4.98
N ARG A 22 -0.71 2.28 -4.25
CA ARG A 22 0.16 1.13 -4.01
C ARG A 22 0.62 1.12 -2.56
N TYR A 23 0.50 -0.02 -1.89
CA TYR A 23 1.20 -0.28 -0.63
C TYR A 23 2.52 -0.99 -0.93
N ASP A 24 3.64 -0.53 -0.38
CA ASP A 24 4.90 -1.25 -0.47
C ASP A 24 5.79 -1.04 0.78
N ASN A 25 6.88 -1.80 0.87
CA ASN A 25 7.84 -1.71 1.97
C ASN A 25 9.31 -1.73 1.51
N ALA A 26 9.60 -1.30 0.28
CA ALA A 26 10.99 -1.15 -0.12
C ALA A 26 11.63 0.00 0.70
N PRO A 27 12.82 -0.16 1.29
CA PRO A 27 13.37 0.79 2.26
C PRO A 27 14.02 2.02 1.61
N HIS A 28 13.28 2.72 0.73
CA HIS A 28 13.77 3.87 -0.03
C HIS A 28 13.23 5.23 0.45
N HIS A 29 12.32 5.22 1.42
CA HIS A 29 11.79 6.42 2.09
C HIS A 29 12.09 6.39 3.59
N PRO A 30 13.35 6.63 4.03
CA PRO A 30 13.72 6.68 5.45
C PRO A 30 13.10 7.87 6.22
N GLU A 31 12.65 8.90 5.52
CA GLU A 31 12.05 10.12 6.08
C GLU A 31 10.62 9.93 6.61
N ILE A 32 9.96 8.82 6.27
CA ILE A 32 8.56 8.57 6.65
C ILE A 32 8.47 7.92 8.03
N SER A 33 7.50 8.34 8.84
CA SER A 33 7.35 7.85 10.21
C SER A 33 7.06 6.35 10.33
N THR A 34 6.54 5.73 9.27
CA THR A 34 6.17 4.30 9.22
C THR A 34 7.21 3.44 8.50
N HIS A 35 8.44 3.95 8.30
CA HIS A 35 9.50 3.25 7.58
C HIS A 35 9.67 1.78 8.05
N PRO A 36 9.78 0.79 7.14
CA PRO A 36 9.83 0.93 5.68
C PRO A 36 8.47 0.98 5.00
N HIS A 37 7.38 0.83 5.76
CA HIS A 37 6.02 0.73 5.24
C HIS A 37 5.51 2.08 4.79
N HIS A 38 4.98 2.13 3.57
CA HIS A 38 4.42 3.35 3.03
C HIS A 38 3.40 3.05 1.93
N LYS A 39 2.70 4.09 1.50
CA LYS A 39 1.71 4.05 0.44
C LYS A 39 1.94 5.16 -0.56
N HIS A 40 1.82 4.83 -1.85
CA HIS A 40 1.80 5.78 -2.95
C HIS A 40 0.35 6.00 -3.39
N LEU A 41 -0.08 7.25 -3.53
CA LEU A 41 -1.44 7.63 -3.90
C LEU A 41 -1.49 8.28 -5.28
N GLY A 42 -2.44 7.82 -6.10
CA GLY A 42 -2.72 8.34 -7.43
C GLY A 42 -1.60 8.12 -8.45
N ALA A 43 -1.76 8.76 -9.60
CA ALA A 43 -0.79 8.70 -10.70
C ALA A 43 0.50 9.48 -10.39
N GLN A 44 0.44 10.47 -9.50
CA GLN A 44 1.57 11.30 -9.10
C GLN A 44 2.42 10.66 -7.98
N GLU A 45 2.12 9.42 -7.58
CA GLU A 45 2.85 8.69 -6.54
C GLU A 45 3.02 9.50 -5.25
N ARG A 46 1.96 10.19 -4.80
CA ARG A 46 2.05 10.96 -3.55
C ARG A 46 2.26 10.01 -2.38
N LEU A 47 3.38 10.20 -1.69
CA LEU A 47 3.76 9.39 -0.53
C LEU A 47 2.83 9.66 0.67
N ALA A 48 2.40 8.61 1.35
CA ALA A 48 1.60 8.66 2.57
C ALA A 48 2.10 7.62 3.59
N PRO A 49 2.21 8.01 4.88
CA PRO A 49 2.59 7.09 5.95
C PRO A 49 1.48 6.06 6.17
N THR A 50 1.87 4.81 6.38
CA THR A 50 0.97 3.71 6.75
C THR A 50 1.79 2.58 7.35
N ASP A 51 1.22 1.92 8.35
CA ASP A 51 1.74 0.64 8.82
C ASP A 51 1.55 -0.44 7.73
N GLN A 52 2.15 -1.61 7.98
CA GLN A 52 1.96 -2.79 7.17
C GLN A 52 0.47 -3.18 7.07
N PRO A 53 -0.16 -3.14 5.89
CA PRO A 53 -1.59 -3.42 5.78
C PRO A 53 -1.88 -4.93 5.84
N THR A 54 -3.00 -5.31 6.41
CA THR A 54 -3.61 -6.62 6.19
C THR A 54 -4.25 -6.69 4.80
N LEU A 55 -4.43 -7.89 4.25
CA LEU A 55 -5.16 -8.06 2.99
C LEU A 55 -6.61 -7.56 3.10
N ASN A 56 -7.26 -7.75 4.25
CA ASN A 56 -8.62 -7.27 4.49
C ASN A 56 -8.72 -5.74 4.40
N GLN A 57 -7.77 -5.01 5.00
CA GLN A 57 -7.73 -3.54 4.89
C GLN A 57 -7.59 -3.07 3.44
N ILE A 58 -6.77 -3.77 2.64
CA ILE A 58 -6.61 -3.46 1.21
C ILE A 58 -7.94 -3.66 0.48
N LEU A 59 -8.63 -4.77 0.71
CA LEU A 59 -9.91 -5.07 0.06
C LEU A 59 -11.01 -4.06 0.45
N VAL A 60 -11.12 -3.72 1.74
CA VAL A 60 -12.06 -2.68 2.22
C VAL A 60 -11.79 -1.34 1.55
N GLU A 61 -10.52 -0.96 1.39
CA GLU A 61 -10.21 0.27 0.67
C GLU A 61 -10.61 0.19 -0.81
N ILE A 62 -10.33 -0.93 -1.49
CA ILE A 62 -10.75 -1.13 -2.89
C ILE A 62 -12.27 -0.98 -3.02
N GLU A 63 -13.05 -1.58 -2.11
CA GLU A 63 -14.51 -1.43 -2.09
C GLU A 63 -14.93 0.05 -1.97
N GLY A 64 -14.24 0.84 -1.15
CA GLY A 64 -14.46 2.28 -1.04
C GLY A 64 -14.25 3.04 -2.35
N TRP A 65 -13.32 2.61 -3.20
CA TRP A 65 -13.09 3.19 -4.54
C TRP A 65 -14.08 2.72 -5.61
N LEU A 66 -14.83 1.65 -5.37
CA LEU A 66 -15.88 1.14 -6.28
C LEU A 66 -17.23 1.83 -6.05
N GLY A 67 -17.51 2.27 -4.82
CA GLY A 67 -18.74 2.97 -4.45
C GLY A 67 -18.77 4.47 -4.73
N SER A 68 -17.70 5.03 -5.32
CA SER A 68 -17.51 6.46 -5.61
C SER A 68 -17.47 6.77 -7.11
#